data_AF-A0A0K0DPC6-F1
#
_entry.id   AF-A0A0K0DPC6-F1
#
_cell.length_a   1.000
_cell.length_b   1.000
_cell.length_c   1.000
_cell.angle_alpha   90.00
_cell.angle_beta   90.00
_cell.angle_gamma   90.00
#
_symmetry.space_group_name_H-M   'P 1'
#
loop_
_entity.id
_entity.type
_entity.pdbx_description
1 polymer ?
#
loop_
_entity_poly.entity_id
_entity_poly.type
_entity_poly.pdbx_seq_one_letter_code
_entity_poly.pdbx_strand_id
1 'polypeptide(L)'
;LRRCGSTPVLTIFVVYAPTSNYGEEEVEAFDMDLKRFYREDHTFFKVITGDSNAKIGPRRLSEERHIGTHGLEWNEQGERLSEFIMATKTIHGNSQFQKPHRQPWTWESPNGEDCLRNVTLGPTD
;
A
#
# COMPACT_ATOMS: atom_id res chain seq x y z
N LEU A 1 -28.60 -28.77 3.04
CA LEU A 1 -27.21 -28.39 3.36
C LEU A 1 -27.22 -27.02 4.06
N ARG A 2 -26.83 -26.95 5.33
CA ARG A 2 -26.61 -25.66 6.02
C ARG A 2 -25.13 -25.28 5.88
N ARG A 3 -24.81 -24.31 5.02
CA ARG A 3 -23.56 -23.55 5.18
C ARG A 3 -23.83 -22.48 6.25
N CYS A 4 -23.56 -22.79 7.51
CA CYS A 4 -23.37 -21.78 8.52
C CYS A 4 -21.90 -21.35 8.44
N GLY A 5 -21.53 -20.61 7.39
CA GLY A 5 -20.25 -19.91 7.35
C GLY A 5 -20.41 -18.64 8.18
N SER A 6 -19.48 -18.34 9.09
CA SER A 6 -19.47 -17.05 9.76
C SER A 6 -19.47 -15.93 8.71
N THR A 7 -20.16 -14.83 8.97
CA THR A 7 -20.06 -13.64 8.11
C THR A 7 -18.58 -13.28 7.95
N PRO A 8 -18.06 -13.15 6.71
CA PRO A 8 -16.67 -12.77 6.52
C PRO A 8 -16.45 -11.40 7.15
N VAL A 9 -15.48 -11.32 8.05
CA VAL A 9 -15.11 -10.07 8.73
C VAL A 9 -14.00 -9.40 7.91
N LEU A 10 -14.18 -8.10 7.68
CA LEU A 10 -13.23 -7.22 7.00
C LEU A 10 -12.65 -6.23 8.02
N THR A 11 -11.32 -6.20 8.14
CA THR A 11 -10.61 -5.12 8.85
C THR A 11 -10.06 -4.11 7.85
N ILE A 12 -10.28 -2.82 8.13
CA ILE A 12 -9.71 -1.72 7.34
C ILE A 12 -8.72 -0.96 8.23
N PHE A 13 -7.46 -0.94 7.82
CA PHE A 13 -6.42 -0.09 8.39
C PHE A 13 -6.37 1.21 7.61
N VAL A 14 -6.56 2.33 8.28
CA VAL A 14 -6.36 3.66 7.68
C VAL A 14 -5.04 4.20 8.19
N VAL A 15 -4.10 4.46 7.29
CA VAL A 15 -2.73 4.87 7.63
C VAL A 15 -2.39 6.25 7.08
N TYR A 16 -1.55 6.96 7.83
CA TYR A 16 -0.86 8.15 7.37
C TYR A 16 0.63 7.96 7.68
N ALA A 17 1.43 7.63 6.66
CA ALA A 17 2.85 7.38 6.84
C ALA A 17 3.61 8.69 7.06
N PRO A 18 4.74 8.68 7.77
CA PRO A 18 5.62 9.84 7.84
C PRO A 18 6.06 10.30 6.45
N THR A 19 6.20 11.61 6.27
CA THR A 19 6.82 12.20 5.06
C THR A 19 8.34 12.02 5.09
N SER A 20 9.02 12.23 3.96
CA SER A 20 10.48 12.05 3.81
C SER A 20 11.35 12.97 4.66
N ASN A 21 10.76 13.96 5.34
CA ASN A 21 11.44 14.88 6.25
C ASN A 21 11.52 14.36 7.70
N TYR A 22 10.82 13.27 8.03
CA TYR A 22 10.89 12.64 9.35
C TYR A 22 12.19 11.83 9.50
N GLY A 23 12.63 11.62 10.73
CA GLY A 23 13.84 10.87 11.02
C GLY A 23 13.66 9.37 10.74
N GLU A 24 14.76 8.67 10.44
CA GLU A 24 14.72 7.23 10.14
C GLU A 24 14.07 6.41 11.27
N GLU A 25 14.35 6.75 12.52
CA GLU A 25 13.76 6.10 13.70
C GLU A 25 12.23 6.18 13.72
N GLU A 26 11.66 7.31 13.29
CA GLU A 26 10.21 7.52 13.26
C GLU A 26 9.56 6.72 12.13
N VAL A 27 10.23 6.63 10.97
CA VAL A 27 9.77 5.81 9.85
C VAL A 27 9.85 4.33 10.19
N GLU A 28 10.93 3.88 10.81
CA GLU A 28 11.09 2.50 11.27
C GLU A 28 10.03 2.14 12.33
N ALA A 29 9.78 3.03 13.29
CA ALA A 29 8.74 2.82 14.30
C ALA A 29 7.35 2.66 13.67
N PHE A 30 7.01 3.51 12.69
CA PHE A 30 5.77 3.40 11.93
C PHE A 30 5.66 2.04 11.20
N ASP A 31 6.72 1.62 10.51
CA ASP A 31 6.73 0.36 9.78
C ASP A 31 6.61 -0.85 10.72
N MET A 32 7.26 -0.80 11.89
CA MET A 32 7.15 -1.83 12.91
C MET A 32 5.74 -1.94 13.46
N ASP A 33 5.10 -0.82 13.79
CA ASP A 33 3.73 -0.78 14.28
C ASP A 33 2.74 -1.28 13.23
N LEU A 34 2.87 -0.86 11.98
CA LEU A 34 2.01 -1.33 10.88
C LEU A 34 2.15 -2.85 10.67
N LYS A 35 3.38 -3.37 10.66
CA LYS A 35 3.65 -4.82 10.56
C LYS A 35 3.07 -5.58 11.75
N ARG A 36 3.14 -5.01 12.96
CA ARG A 36 2.55 -5.60 14.18
C ARG A 36 1.03 -5.69 14.06
N PHE A 37 0.36 -4.56 13.83
CA PHE A 37 -1.12 -4.52 13.74
C PHE A 37 -1.66 -5.41 12.62
N TYR A 38 -0.99 -5.43 11.46
CA TYR A 38 -1.40 -6.29 10.36
C TYR A 38 -1.29 -7.79 10.70
N ARG A 39 -0.28 -8.20 11.49
CA ARG A 39 -0.09 -9.59 11.92
C ARG A 39 -1.03 -10.01 13.06
N GLU A 40 -1.26 -9.12 14.01
CA GLU A 40 -2.12 -9.38 15.18
C GLU A 40 -3.60 -9.48 14.82
N ASP A 41 -4.04 -8.76 13.78
CA ASP A 41 -5.41 -8.92 13.28
C ASP A 41 -5.60 -10.32 12.68
N HIS A 42 -6.69 -10.99 13.05
CA HIS A 42 -7.00 -12.35 12.61
C HIS A 42 -8.14 -12.41 11.59
N THR A 43 -8.56 -11.27 11.03
CA THR A 43 -9.59 -11.25 9.99
C THR A 43 -9.05 -11.77 8.67
N PHE A 44 -9.93 -12.41 7.90
CA PHE A 44 -9.55 -12.99 6.62
C PHE A 44 -9.34 -11.91 5.56
N PHE A 45 -10.22 -10.92 5.52
CA PHE A 45 -10.11 -9.80 4.59
C PHE A 45 -9.52 -8.60 5.32
N LYS A 46 -8.35 -8.14 4.84
CA LYS A 46 -7.67 -6.96 5.38
C LYS A 46 -7.44 -5.99 4.24
N VAL A 47 -7.78 -4.72 4.47
CA VAL A 47 -7.49 -3.64 3.54
C VAL A 47 -6.67 -2.58 4.26
N ILE A 48 -5.56 -2.17 3.68
CA ILE A 48 -4.84 -0.98 4.14
C ILE A 48 -5.13 0.14 3.16
N THR A 49 -5.55 1.29 3.65
CA THR A 49 -5.79 2.47 2.83
C THR A 49 -5.28 3.73 3.49
N GLY A 50 -5.06 4.79 2.72
CA GLY A 50 -4.63 6.09 3.23
C GLY A 50 -3.41 6.62 2.49
N ASP A 51 -2.75 7.60 3.08
CA ASP A 51 -1.59 8.23 2.47
C ASP A 51 -0.31 7.57 3.00
N SER A 52 0.43 6.91 2.12
CA SER A 52 1.68 6.24 2.48
C SER A 52 2.91 7.09 2.20
N ASN A 53 2.76 8.28 1.61
CA ASN A 53 3.89 9.10 1.11
C ASN A 53 4.88 8.33 0.21
N ALA A 54 4.41 7.23 -0.38
CA ALA A 54 5.22 6.29 -1.14
C ALA A 54 4.80 6.30 -2.60
N LYS A 55 5.77 6.31 -3.51
CA LYS A 55 5.56 6.15 -4.93
C LYS A 55 6.06 4.77 -5.33
N ILE A 56 5.13 3.88 -5.70
CA ILE A 56 5.42 2.57 -6.26
C ILE A 56 5.35 2.71 -7.77
N GLY A 57 6.46 2.43 -8.45
CA GLY A 57 6.49 2.36 -9.90
C GLY A 57 6.10 0.99 -10.46
N PRO A 58 6.26 0.79 -11.78
CA PRO A 58 6.04 -0.51 -12.40
C PRO A 58 6.87 -1.60 -11.74
N ARG A 59 6.29 -2.81 -11.67
CA ARG A 59 6.96 -4.04 -11.23
C ARG A 59 8.37 -4.17 -11.84
N ARG A 60 9.37 -4.42 -11.00
CA ARG A 60 10.78 -4.59 -11.40
C ARG A 60 11.16 -6.06 -11.51
N LEU A 61 10.72 -6.89 -10.57
CA LEU A 61 11.07 -8.31 -10.50
C LEU A 61 9.85 -9.19 -10.79
N SER A 62 10.08 -10.37 -11.38
CA SER A 62 8.99 -11.34 -11.63
C SER A 62 8.31 -11.81 -10.32
N GLU A 63 9.08 -11.83 -9.23
CA GLU A 63 8.62 -12.23 -7.89
C GLU A 63 7.64 -11.22 -7.27
N GLU A 64 7.70 -9.94 -7.66
CA GLU A 64 6.82 -8.84 -7.23
C GLU A 64 5.42 -8.91 -7.85
N ARG A 65 4.85 -10.11 -7.95
CA ARG A 65 3.55 -10.35 -8.61
C ARG A 65 2.39 -9.54 -8.02
N HIS A 66 2.53 -9.09 -6.78
CA HIS A 66 1.52 -8.32 -6.05
C HIS A 66 1.55 -6.81 -6.38
N ILE A 67 2.59 -6.35 -7.07
CA ILE A 67 2.72 -5.00 -7.65
C ILE A 67 2.40 -5.08 -9.14
N GLY A 68 1.58 -4.18 -9.65
CA GLY A 68 1.21 -4.15 -11.07
C GLY A 68 2.18 -3.34 -11.93
N THR A 69 1.87 -3.23 -13.22
CA THR A 69 2.71 -2.55 -14.21
C THR A 69 2.39 -1.07 -14.37
N HIS A 70 1.32 -0.56 -13.73
CA HIS A 70 0.78 0.78 -13.91
C HIS A 70 1.13 1.74 -12.75
N GLY A 71 2.25 1.49 -12.07
CA GLY A 71 2.79 2.39 -11.05
C GLY A 71 3.32 3.71 -11.63
N LEU A 72 3.70 4.64 -10.76
CA LEU A 72 4.32 5.92 -11.12
C LEU A 72 5.86 5.80 -11.12
N GLU A 73 6.57 6.78 -10.57
CA GLU A 73 7.99 6.67 -10.27
C GLU A 73 8.21 5.95 -8.93
N TRP A 74 9.39 5.39 -8.71
CA TRP A 74 9.77 4.82 -7.41
C TRP A 74 10.45 5.87 -6.53
N ASN A 75 10.06 5.96 -5.25
CA ASN A 75 10.84 6.68 -4.23
C ASN A 75 11.30 5.72 -3.11
N GLU A 76 12.09 6.22 -2.16
CA GLU A 76 12.65 5.44 -1.04
C GLU A 76 11.54 4.80 -0.18
N GLN A 77 10.49 5.55 0.15
CA GLN A 77 9.31 5.03 0.85
C GLN A 77 8.58 3.96 0.03
N GLY A 78 8.61 4.06 -1.30
CA GLY A 78 8.11 3.07 -2.25
C GLY A 78 8.81 1.73 -2.09
N GLU A 79 10.12 1.72 -1.91
CA GLU A 79 10.91 0.50 -1.67
C GLU A 79 10.48 -0.17 -0.35
N ARG A 80 10.35 0.57 0.74
CA ARG A 80 9.86 0.02 2.03
C ARG A 80 8.45 -0.55 1.91
N LEU A 81 7.58 0.16 1.18
CA LEU A 81 6.22 -0.30 0.92
C LEU A 81 6.21 -1.58 0.07
N SER A 82 7.12 -1.73 -0.90
CA SER A 82 7.21 -2.95 -1.72
C SER A 82 7.60 -4.16 -0.87
N GLU A 83 8.55 -4.00 0.05
CA GLU A 83 8.94 -5.04 1.00
C GLU A 83 7.76 -5.44 1.89
N PHE A 84 6.99 -4.46 2.38
CA PHE A 84 5.78 -4.73 3.15
C PHE A 84 4.75 -5.53 2.35
N ILE A 85 4.46 -5.10 1.11
CA ILE A 85 3.52 -5.75 0.18
C ILE A 85 3.94 -7.20 -0.06
N MET A 86 5.23 -7.44 -0.26
CA MET A 86 5.79 -8.77 -0.49
C MET A 86 5.74 -9.64 0.76
N ALA A 87 6.12 -9.11 1.92
CA ALA A 87 6.11 -9.82 3.19
C ALA A 87 4.70 -10.22 3.64
N THR A 88 3.72 -9.37 3.38
CA THR A 88 2.31 -9.60 3.73
C THR A 88 1.50 -10.26 2.63
N LYS A 89 2.08 -10.43 1.44
CA LYS A 89 1.41 -10.91 0.23
C LYS A 89 0.13 -10.11 -0.04
N THR A 90 0.15 -8.79 0.12
CA THR A 90 -1.00 -7.94 -0.23
C THR A 90 -0.88 -7.42 -1.64
N ILE A 91 -1.99 -7.15 -2.32
CA ILE A 91 -2.00 -6.59 -3.68
C ILE A 91 -1.99 -5.07 -3.63
N HIS A 92 -1.05 -4.42 -4.33
CA HIS A 92 -1.03 -2.97 -4.47
C HIS A 92 -1.98 -2.51 -5.59
N GLY A 93 -3.23 -2.22 -5.22
CA GLY A 93 -4.33 -1.98 -6.15
C GLY A 93 -4.08 -0.85 -7.16
N ASN A 94 -3.42 0.23 -6.75
CA ASN A 94 -3.17 1.38 -7.63
C ASN A 94 -2.25 1.09 -8.81
N SER A 95 -1.34 0.13 -8.65
CA SER A 95 -0.43 -0.28 -9.72
C SER A 95 -1.04 -1.33 -10.63
N GLN A 96 -2.12 -2.01 -10.22
CA GLN A 96 -2.75 -3.06 -11.02
C GLN A 96 -3.51 -2.50 -12.22
N PHE A 97 -4.11 -1.33 -12.08
CA PHE A 97 -4.99 -0.76 -13.10
C PHE A 97 -4.41 0.51 -13.71
N GLN A 98 -4.48 0.61 -15.04
CA GLN A 98 -4.15 1.84 -15.76
C GLN A 98 -5.14 2.95 -15.37
N LYS A 99 -4.63 4.07 -14.88
CA LYS A 99 -5.44 5.26 -14.58
C LYS A 99 -5.60 6.14 -15.83
N PRO A 100 -6.69 6.91 -15.94
CA PRO A 100 -6.83 7.89 -17.02
C PRO A 100 -5.65 8.87 -17.05
N HIS A 101 -5.18 9.20 -18.25
CA HIS A 101 -3.99 10.04 -18.45
C HIS A 101 -4.08 11.43 -17.78
N ARG A 102 -5.30 11.96 -17.60
CA ARG A 102 -5.53 13.30 -17.03
C ARG A 102 -5.44 13.38 -15.51
N GLN A 103 -5.55 12.27 -14.79
CA GLN A 103 -5.53 12.25 -13.32
C GLN A 103 -4.88 10.97 -12.76
N PRO A 104 -3.57 10.77 -12.99
CA PRO A 104 -2.87 9.61 -12.48
C PRO A 104 -2.38 9.82 -11.04
N TRP A 105 -2.85 10.79 -10.26
CA TRP A 105 -2.49 10.98 -8.85
C TRP A 105 -3.69 11.46 -8.04
N THR A 106 -3.66 11.25 -6.72
CA THR A 106 -4.72 11.69 -5.80
C THR A 106 -4.36 12.99 -5.08
N TRP A 107 -3.08 13.35 -5.07
CA TRP A 107 -2.57 14.62 -4.54
C TRP A 107 -1.41 15.12 -5.39
N GLU A 108 -1.35 16.44 -5.56
CA GLU A 108 -0.27 17.15 -6.23
C GLU A 108 0.21 18.27 -5.32
N SER A 109 1.53 18.38 -5.19
CA SER A 109 2.18 19.46 -4.47
C SER A 109 1.84 20.83 -5.08
N PRO A 110 1.81 21.93 -4.30
CA PRO A 110 1.50 23.26 -4.82
C PRO A 110 2.45 23.74 -5.93
N ASN A 111 3.68 23.22 -5.96
CA ASN A 111 4.69 23.53 -6.98
C ASN A 111 4.71 22.52 -8.15
N GLY A 112 3.88 21.46 -8.11
CA GLY A 112 3.78 20.45 -9.18
C GLY A 112 4.97 19.49 -9.26
N GLU A 113 5.90 19.49 -8.30
CA GLU A 113 7.08 18.62 -8.32
C GLU A 113 6.75 17.20 -7.82
N ASP A 114 5.82 17.09 -6.88
CA ASP A 114 5.38 15.85 -6.29
C ASP A 114 3.92 15.53 -6.58
N CYS A 115 3.68 14.26 -6.90
CA CYS A 115 2.37 13.66 -7.12
C CYS A 115 2.29 12.34 -6.33
N LEU A 116 1.30 12.20 -5.45
CA LEU A 116 1.12 11.04 -4.60
C LEU A 116 -0.18 10.30 -4.93
N ARG A 117 -0.20 9.00 -4.60
CA ARG A 117 -1.41 8.18 -4.64
C ARG A 117 -1.69 7.60 -3.26
N ASN A 118 -2.90 7.80 -2.77
CA ASN A 118 -3.40 7.08 -1.61
C ASN A 118 -3.34 5.60 -1.90
N VAL A 119 -2.62 4.84 -1.10
CA VAL A 119 -2.43 3.41 -1.30
C VAL A 119 -3.70 2.67 -0.92
N THR A 120 -4.02 1.63 -1.69
CA THR A 120 -4.97 0.60 -1.28
C THR A 120 -4.28 -0.75 -1.45
N LEU A 121 -4.05 -1.44 -0.33
CA LEU A 121 -3.57 -2.81 -0.29
C LEU A 121 -4.74 -3.73 0.03
N GLY A 122 -4.94 -4.75 -0.81
CA GLY A 122 -5.98 -5.76 -0.62
C GLY A 122 -5.38 -7.13 -0.29
N PRO A 123 -6.22 -8.07 0.19
CA PRO A 123 -5.80 -9.44 0.41
C PRO A 123 -5.44 -10.12 -0.92
N THR A 124 -4.55 -11.11 -0.90
CA THR A 124 -4.45 -12.07 -2.01
C THR A 124 -5.62 -13.03 -1.97
N ASP A 125 -6.15 -13.36 -3.15
CA ASP A 125 -7.11 -14.46 -3.36
C ASP A 125 -6.66 -15.78 -2.70
#